data_AF-A0A494X9X5-F1
#
_entry.id   AF-A0A494X9X5-F1
#
_cell.length_a   1.000
_cell.length_b   1.000
_cell.length_c   1.000
_cell.angle_alpha   90.00
_cell.angle_beta   90.00
_cell.angle_gamma   90.00
#
_symmetry.space_group_name_H-M   'P 1'
#
loop_
_entity.id
_entity.type
_entity.pdbx_description
1 polymer ?
#
loop_
_entity_poly.entity_id
_entity_poly.type
_entity_poly.pdbx_seq_one_letter_code
_entity_poly.pdbx_strand_id
1 'polypeptide(L)'
;MDATPGLLDQSISAVLAAVGRGLPLHATLSDEIVRYFMVTPPANNLRMQDLRGAADMRFQTLYGESVVPWQVVADWQADLPFLACAVPQRVLDALRAAATAERGRLISVTPAFAAAWNDLRRDISSDAWLATLSGGTLTLGVIAGSVQPRLVAVRTLVLQDTYGSTDTLCDEVARAALLENVPPPALLHIHGQSSVALQSRSASPAQSIVARACVADIGESGHSSDGVPAPANFVQNGATT
;
A
#
# COMPACT_ATOMS: atom_id res chain seq x y z
N MET A 1 6.60 18.52 9.82
CA MET A 1 7.95 18.70 9.24
C MET A 1 7.76 19.58 8.02
N ASP A 2 7.73 20.89 8.22
CA ASP A 2 7.51 21.86 7.15
C ASP A 2 8.79 21.94 6.31
N ALA A 3 8.85 21.11 5.26
CA ALA A 3 9.87 21.28 4.24
C ALA A 3 9.73 22.70 3.67
N THR A 4 10.76 23.53 3.89
CA THR A 4 10.88 24.89 3.38
C THR A 4 10.47 24.88 1.91
N PRO A 5 9.44 25.66 1.50
CA PRO A 5 8.79 25.48 0.20
C PRO A 5 9.77 25.46 -0.99
N GLY A 6 10.87 26.22 -0.91
CA GLY A 6 11.87 26.27 -1.97
C GLY A 6 12.75 25.02 -2.14
N LEU A 7 12.95 24.19 -1.11
CA LEU A 7 13.84 23.02 -1.22
C LEU A 7 13.22 21.91 -2.07
N LEU A 8 11.92 21.65 -1.90
CA LEU A 8 11.22 20.64 -2.68
C LEU A 8 11.20 21.00 -4.17
N ASP A 9 10.87 22.26 -4.48
CA ASP A 9 10.84 22.75 -5.86
C ASP A 9 12.21 22.64 -6.53
N GLN A 10 13.27 22.98 -5.80
CA GLN A 10 14.65 22.83 -6.27
C GLN A 10 15.01 21.36 -6.50
N SER A 11 14.67 20.46 -5.58
CA SER A 11 14.93 19.02 -5.74
C SER A 11 14.18 18.43 -6.93
N ILE A 12 12.90 18.77 -7.10
CA ILE A 12 12.10 18.31 -8.25
C ILE A 12 12.69 18.84 -9.56
N SER A 13 13.03 20.12 -9.63
CA SER A 13 13.63 20.72 -10.82
C SER A 13 14.99 20.09 -11.15
N ALA A 14 15.82 19.82 -10.14
CA ALA A 14 17.13 19.21 -10.33
C ALA A 14 17.02 17.77 -10.87
N VAL A 15 16.09 16.98 -10.34
CA VAL A 15 15.83 15.61 -10.81
C VAL A 15 15.32 15.63 -12.25
N LEU A 16 14.37 16.51 -12.58
CA LEU A 16 13.79 16.58 -13.92
C LEU A 16 14.79 17.07 -14.97
N ALA A 17 15.65 18.04 -14.63
CA ALA A 17 16.73 18.49 -15.50
C ALA A 17 17.71 17.35 -15.87
N ALA A 18 17.89 16.36 -14.98
CA ALA A 18 18.75 15.21 -15.23
C ALA A 18 18.12 14.14 -16.15
N VAL A 19 16.79 14.08 -16.26
CA VAL A 19 16.08 13.06 -17.07
C VAL A 19 16.05 13.41 -18.56
N GLY A 20 16.13 14.70 -18.90
CA GLY A 20 16.16 15.19 -20.29
C GLY A 20 14.87 15.90 -20.72
N ARG A 21 14.98 16.66 -21.82
CA ARG A 21 13.93 17.60 -22.28
C ARG A 21 12.91 16.96 -23.21
N GLY A 22 11.67 17.46 -23.16
CA GLY A 22 10.62 17.10 -24.11
C GLY A 22 10.02 15.71 -23.95
N LEU A 23 10.41 14.96 -22.92
CA LEU A 23 9.95 13.59 -22.71
C LEU A 23 8.61 13.53 -21.95
N PRO A 24 7.81 12.48 -22.17
CA PRO A 24 6.67 12.16 -21.31
C PRO A 24 7.18 11.78 -19.91
N LEU A 25 6.58 12.37 -18.89
CA LEU A 25 6.98 12.19 -17.49
C LEU A 25 5.91 11.43 -16.71
N HIS A 26 6.33 10.35 -16.06
CA HIS A 26 5.54 9.59 -15.10
C HIS A 26 6.21 9.74 -13.73
N ALA A 27 5.50 10.30 -12.76
CA ALA A 27 6.03 10.50 -11.42
C ALA A 27 5.40 9.51 -10.45
N THR A 28 6.24 8.83 -9.66
CA THR A 28 5.79 8.04 -8.52
C THR A 28 6.03 8.81 -7.24
N LEU A 29 4.99 9.01 -6.43
CA LEU A 29 5.12 9.71 -5.15
C LEU A 29 5.41 8.73 -4.03
N SER A 30 6.34 9.09 -3.15
CA SER A 30 6.55 8.38 -1.88
C SER A 30 5.28 8.41 -1.03
N ASP A 31 5.00 7.33 -0.32
CA ASP A 31 3.81 7.23 0.52
C ASP A 31 3.88 8.15 1.75
N GLU A 32 5.05 8.71 2.06
CA GLU A 32 5.28 9.65 3.17
C GLU A 32 4.67 11.05 2.93
N ILE A 33 4.45 11.43 1.67
CA ILE A 33 3.96 12.76 1.28
C ILE A 33 2.48 12.76 0.85
N VAL A 34 1.83 11.59 0.86
CA VAL A 34 0.43 11.43 0.50
C VAL A 34 -0.36 10.86 1.68
N ARG A 35 -1.69 10.91 1.58
CA ARG A 35 -2.58 10.39 2.61
C ARG A 35 -3.59 9.43 2.01
N TYR A 36 -3.54 8.18 2.43
CA TYR A 36 -4.50 7.15 2.03
C TYR A 36 -5.59 6.98 3.07
N PHE A 37 -6.80 6.76 2.59
CA PHE A 37 -7.93 6.44 3.44
C PHE A 37 -9.00 5.70 2.63
N MET A 38 -9.71 4.80 3.31
CA MET A 38 -10.90 4.16 2.75
C MET A 38 -12.10 5.08 2.92
N VAL A 39 -12.92 5.18 1.86
CA VAL A 39 -14.17 5.92 1.84
C VAL A 39 -15.32 4.94 1.69
N THR A 40 -16.28 5.00 2.59
CA THR A 40 -17.55 4.27 2.45
C THR A 40 -18.53 5.17 1.68
N PRO A 41 -19.05 4.72 0.53
CA PRO A 41 -20.03 5.51 -0.21
C PRO A 41 -21.32 5.71 0.62
N PRO A 42 -21.99 6.87 0.52
CA PRO A 42 -23.29 7.08 1.16
C PRO A 42 -24.36 6.13 0.60
N ALA A 43 -25.44 5.89 1.33
CA ALA A 43 -26.56 5.13 0.78
C ALA A 43 -27.39 5.96 -0.23
N ASN A 44 -27.88 5.30 -1.30
CA ASN A 44 -28.81 5.78 -2.34
C ASN A 44 -28.21 6.64 -3.48
N ASN A 45 -28.68 6.38 -4.72
CA ASN A 45 -28.47 7.15 -5.97
C ASN A 45 -27.33 8.17 -5.97
N LEU A 46 -26.10 7.65 -5.97
CA LEU A 46 -24.90 8.46 -5.79
C LEU A 46 -24.48 9.14 -7.08
N ARG A 47 -24.35 10.46 -7.01
CA ARG A 47 -23.66 11.25 -8.02
C ARG A 47 -22.19 11.34 -7.64
N MET A 48 -21.34 11.63 -8.62
CA MET A 48 -19.91 11.86 -8.40
C MET A 48 -19.63 12.95 -7.35
N GLN A 49 -20.50 13.97 -7.26
CA GLN A 49 -20.38 15.01 -6.23
C GLN A 49 -20.59 14.46 -4.81
N ASP A 50 -21.45 13.46 -4.63
CA ASP A 50 -21.76 12.87 -3.33
C ASP A 50 -20.59 12.00 -2.87
N LEU A 51 -19.97 11.25 -3.79
CA LEU A 51 -18.73 10.49 -3.52
C LEU A 51 -17.57 11.41 -3.13
N ARG A 52 -17.42 12.55 -3.82
CA ARG A 52 -16.41 13.56 -3.48
C ARG A 52 -16.67 14.17 -2.10
N GLY A 53 -17.93 14.55 -1.82
CA GLY A 53 -18.32 15.07 -0.52
C GLY A 53 -18.05 14.07 0.62
N ALA A 54 -18.31 12.78 0.39
CA ALA A 54 -18.00 11.72 1.35
C ALA A 54 -16.49 11.58 1.58
N ALA A 55 -15.69 11.64 0.51
CA ALA A 55 -14.23 11.59 0.63
C ALA A 55 -13.67 12.81 1.38
N ASP A 56 -14.18 14.01 1.10
CA ASP A 56 -13.78 15.25 1.76
C ASP A 56 -14.11 15.23 3.26
N MET A 57 -15.34 14.82 3.62
CA MET A 57 -15.75 14.67 5.01
C MET A 57 -14.90 13.62 5.74
N ARG A 58 -14.63 12.49 5.08
CA ARG A 58 -13.77 11.43 5.65
C ARG A 58 -12.35 11.94 5.89
N PHE A 59 -11.78 12.67 4.94
CA PHE A 59 -10.46 13.27 5.07
C PHE A 59 -10.40 14.22 6.27
N GLN A 60 -11.35 15.16 6.37
CA GLN A 60 -11.42 16.09 7.50
C GLN A 60 -11.58 15.37 8.84
N THR A 61 -12.37 14.29 8.88
CA THR A 61 -12.56 13.49 10.10
C THR A 61 -11.28 12.77 10.53
N LEU A 62 -10.49 12.26 9.58
CA LEU A 62 -9.28 11.50 9.87
C LEU A 62 -8.08 12.38 10.23
N TYR A 63 -7.94 13.53 9.55
CA TYR A 63 -6.74 14.36 9.66
C TYR A 63 -6.97 15.69 10.38
N GLY A 64 -8.22 16.06 10.66
CA GLY A 64 -8.55 17.29 11.39
C GLY A 64 -8.16 18.57 10.66
N GLU A 65 -7.93 18.51 9.34
CA GLU A 65 -7.48 19.64 8.53
C GLU A 65 -8.37 19.83 7.29
N SER A 66 -8.28 21.01 6.68
CA SER A 66 -9.00 21.30 5.44
C SER A 66 -8.48 20.46 4.28
N VAL A 67 -9.40 19.98 3.43
CA VAL A 67 -9.06 19.27 2.18
C VAL A 67 -8.61 20.21 1.06
N VAL A 68 -8.84 21.53 1.19
CA VAL A 68 -8.54 22.53 0.14
C VAL A 68 -7.09 22.49 -0.38
N PRO A 69 -6.04 22.38 0.45
CA PRO A 69 -4.66 22.27 -0.04
C PRO A 69 -4.31 20.88 -0.61
N TRP A 70 -5.29 19.98 -0.73
CA TRP A 70 -5.13 18.61 -1.20
C TRP A 70 -5.90 18.39 -2.50
N GLN A 71 -5.33 17.57 -3.38
CA GLN A 71 -6.05 16.95 -4.48
C GLN A 71 -6.46 15.55 -4.04
N VAL A 72 -7.76 15.31 -3.89
CA VAL A 72 -8.29 13.97 -3.62
C VAL A 72 -8.54 13.25 -4.95
N VAL A 73 -7.95 12.07 -5.08
CA VAL A 73 -8.18 11.13 -6.18
C VAL A 73 -8.60 9.79 -5.60
N ALA A 74 -9.44 9.06 -6.32
CA ALA A 74 -9.91 7.75 -5.89
C ALA A 74 -10.28 6.90 -7.10
N ASP A 75 -10.52 5.62 -6.87
CA ASP A 75 -11.12 4.68 -7.82
C ASP A 75 -12.64 4.87 -7.98
N TRP A 76 -13.27 5.68 -7.13
CA TRP A 76 -14.67 6.13 -7.18
C TRP A 76 -15.67 4.98 -7.42
N GLN A 77 -16.01 4.27 -6.35
CA GLN A 77 -17.04 3.23 -6.40
C GLN A 77 -18.31 3.70 -5.69
N ALA A 78 -19.46 3.49 -6.34
CA ALA A 78 -20.76 3.86 -5.78
C ALA A 78 -21.26 2.80 -4.78
N ASP A 79 -20.97 1.53 -5.02
CA ASP A 79 -21.62 0.43 -4.30
C ASP A 79 -20.76 -0.16 -3.19
N LEU A 80 -19.46 0.15 -3.17
CA LEU A 80 -18.47 -0.49 -2.31
C LEU A 80 -17.52 0.54 -1.70
N PRO A 81 -16.99 0.26 -0.49
CA PRO A 81 -15.87 1.03 0.05
C PRO A 81 -14.70 1.04 -0.92
N PHE A 82 -14.07 2.20 -1.07
CA PHE A 82 -13.11 2.45 -2.13
C PHE A 82 -11.89 3.23 -1.62
N LEU A 83 -10.77 3.13 -2.33
CA LEU A 83 -9.51 3.74 -1.91
C LEU A 83 -9.42 5.17 -2.40
N ALA A 84 -9.29 6.11 -1.46
CA ALA A 84 -8.95 7.50 -1.76
C ALA A 84 -7.51 7.80 -1.37
N CYS A 85 -6.90 8.70 -2.13
CA CYS A 85 -5.60 9.28 -1.87
C CYS A 85 -5.68 10.80 -1.98
N ALA A 86 -5.24 11.49 -0.93
CA ALA A 86 -5.04 12.92 -0.93
C ALA A 86 -3.57 13.23 -1.18
N VAL A 87 -3.30 14.02 -2.22
CA VAL A 87 -1.96 14.48 -2.61
C VAL A 87 -1.87 15.98 -2.38
N PRO A 88 -0.79 16.53 -1.80
CA PRO A 88 -0.69 17.98 -1.59
C PRO A 88 -0.66 18.71 -2.93
N GLN A 89 -1.52 19.72 -3.13
CA GLN A 89 -1.58 20.51 -4.37
C GLN A 89 -0.22 21.13 -4.71
N ARG A 90 0.52 21.61 -3.69
CA ARG A 90 1.85 22.19 -3.87
C ARG A 90 2.84 21.24 -4.59
N VAL A 91 2.77 19.94 -4.32
CA VAL A 91 3.65 18.94 -4.94
C VAL A 91 3.28 18.77 -6.41
N LEU A 92 1.98 18.71 -6.71
CA LEU A 92 1.47 18.57 -8.07
C LEU A 92 1.82 19.81 -8.90
N ASP A 93 1.70 21.00 -8.32
CA ASP A 93 2.04 22.25 -8.99
C ASP A 93 3.55 22.36 -9.25
N ALA A 94 4.39 21.98 -8.28
CA ALA A 94 5.84 21.92 -8.46
C ALA A 94 6.24 20.94 -9.59
N LEU A 95 5.64 19.75 -9.64
CA LEU A 95 5.87 18.78 -10.71
C LEU A 95 5.45 19.31 -12.08
N ARG A 96 4.28 19.96 -12.17
CA ARG A 96 3.79 20.57 -13.42
C ARG A 96 4.70 21.71 -13.88
N ALA A 97 5.12 22.57 -12.97
CA ALA A 97 6.02 23.69 -13.26
C ALA A 97 7.37 23.20 -13.78
N ALA A 98 7.98 22.24 -13.09
CA ALA A 98 9.27 21.68 -13.48
C ALA A 98 9.19 20.89 -14.81
N ALA A 99 8.11 20.13 -15.04
CA ALA A 99 7.87 19.47 -16.33
C ALA A 99 7.79 20.49 -17.47
N THR A 100 7.07 21.60 -17.26
CA THR A 100 6.92 22.67 -18.25
C THR A 100 8.24 23.37 -18.54
N ALA A 101 9.07 23.60 -17.51
CA ALA A 101 10.40 24.21 -17.66
C ALA A 101 11.33 23.39 -18.56
N GLU A 102 11.27 22.05 -18.46
CA GLU A 102 12.02 21.13 -19.32
C GLU A 102 11.31 20.77 -20.63
N ARG A 103 10.24 21.51 -20.99
CA ARG A 103 9.38 21.27 -22.17
C ARG A 103 8.76 19.87 -22.23
N GLY A 104 8.77 19.16 -21.11
CA GLY A 104 8.14 17.86 -20.97
C GLY A 104 6.64 17.96 -20.73
N ARG A 105 5.97 16.82 -20.68
CA ARG A 105 4.57 16.72 -20.31
C ARG A 105 4.41 15.70 -19.19
N LEU A 106 3.86 16.16 -18.05
CA LEU A 106 3.48 15.26 -16.96
C LEU A 106 2.27 14.44 -17.39
N ILE A 107 2.46 13.14 -17.60
CA ILE A 107 1.44 12.21 -18.09
C ILE A 107 0.67 11.60 -16.92
N SER A 108 1.38 11.16 -15.87
CA SER A 108 0.74 10.59 -14.68
C SER A 108 1.54 10.91 -13.43
N VAL A 109 0.80 10.99 -12.32
CA VAL A 109 1.35 11.02 -10.97
C VAL A 109 0.65 9.91 -10.20
N THR A 110 1.40 8.91 -9.76
CA THR A 110 0.84 7.75 -9.07
C THR A 110 1.55 7.55 -7.74
N PRO A 111 0.83 7.57 -6.62
CA PRO A 111 1.40 7.21 -5.33
C PRO A 111 1.92 5.76 -5.30
N ALA A 112 3.01 5.49 -4.58
CA ALA A 112 3.73 4.21 -4.64
C ALA A 112 2.85 3.01 -4.23
N PHE A 113 2.11 3.10 -3.12
CA PHE A 113 1.15 2.07 -2.73
C PHE A 113 0.05 1.87 -3.78
N ALA A 114 -0.51 2.95 -4.33
CA ALA A 114 -1.52 2.85 -5.36
C ALA A 114 -1.00 2.19 -6.65
N ALA A 115 0.26 2.45 -7.03
CA ALA A 115 0.91 1.77 -8.16
C ALA A 115 1.03 0.26 -7.90
N ALA A 116 1.58 -0.12 -6.75
CA ALA A 116 1.74 -1.53 -6.37
C ALA A 116 0.38 -2.26 -6.30
N TRP A 117 -0.65 -1.61 -5.75
CA TRP A 117 -2.01 -2.16 -5.71
C TRP A 117 -2.60 -2.35 -7.11
N ASN A 118 -2.45 -1.38 -8.00
CA ASN A 118 -2.99 -1.47 -9.36
C ASN A 118 -2.35 -2.61 -10.18
N ASP A 119 -1.10 -2.92 -9.90
CA ASP A 119 -0.38 -4.02 -10.55
C ASP A 119 -0.82 -5.38 -9.98
N LEU A 120 -0.91 -5.50 -8.65
CA LEU A 120 -1.18 -6.77 -7.97
C LEU A 120 -2.66 -7.14 -7.84
N ARG A 121 -3.58 -6.18 -7.83
CA ARG A 121 -5.01 -6.44 -7.50
C ARG A 121 -5.69 -7.50 -8.37
N ARG A 122 -5.15 -7.80 -9.56
CA ARG A 122 -5.68 -8.83 -10.47
C ARG A 122 -5.23 -10.24 -10.10
N ASP A 123 -4.07 -10.37 -9.44
CA ASP A 123 -3.40 -11.64 -9.20
C ASP A 123 -3.25 -11.95 -7.70
N ILE A 124 -3.67 -11.04 -6.82
CA ILE A 124 -3.55 -11.20 -5.37
C ILE A 124 -4.56 -12.22 -4.83
N SER A 125 -4.07 -13.15 -4.00
CA SER A 125 -4.89 -14.15 -3.33
C SER A 125 -5.59 -13.58 -2.10
N SER A 126 -6.64 -14.27 -1.63
CA SER A 126 -7.41 -13.86 -0.45
C SER A 126 -6.64 -13.96 0.88
N ASP A 127 -5.51 -14.67 0.90
CA ASP A 127 -4.63 -14.86 2.05
C ASP A 127 -3.37 -13.97 1.99
N ALA A 128 -3.30 -13.06 1.01
CA ALA A 128 -2.17 -12.19 0.79
C ALA A 128 -2.52 -10.72 1.01
N TRP A 129 -1.65 -10.00 1.72
CA TRP A 129 -1.71 -8.55 1.88
C TRP A 129 -0.59 -7.87 1.10
N LEU A 130 -0.73 -6.56 0.94
CA LEU A 130 0.23 -5.72 0.24
C LEU A 130 0.79 -4.67 1.19
N ALA A 131 2.09 -4.42 1.12
CA ALA A 131 2.71 -3.25 1.73
C ALA A 131 3.69 -2.58 0.78
N THR A 132 3.90 -1.28 0.97
CA THR A 132 5.00 -0.53 0.37
C THR A 132 5.92 0.03 1.43
N LEU A 133 7.21 0.08 1.13
CA LEU A 133 8.23 0.69 1.98
C LEU A 133 8.94 1.81 1.23
N SER A 134 8.85 3.04 1.74
CA SER A 134 9.54 4.21 1.19
C SER A 134 9.90 5.19 2.28
N GLY A 135 11.15 5.66 2.31
CA GLY A 135 11.58 6.72 3.24
C GLY A 135 11.37 6.40 4.73
N GLY A 136 11.48 5.12 5.13
CA GLY A 136 11.18 4.69 6.51
C GLY A 136 9.69 4.62 6.82
N THR A 137 8.81 4.80 5.83
CA THR A 137 7.35 4.67 5.98
C THR A 137 6.88 3.36 5.36
N LEU A 138 6.18 2.55 6.14
CA LEU A 138 5.47 1.35 5.69
C LEU A 138 4.00 1.69 5.48
N THR A 139 3.48 1.49 4.26
CA THR A 139 2.05 1.57 3.99
C THR A 139 1.50 0.17 3.77
N LEU A 140 0.67 -0.29 4.69
CA LEU A 140 0.05 -1.62 4.71
C LEU A 140 -1.39 -1.54 4.19
N GLY A 141 -1.68 -2.36 3.19
CA GLY A 141 -3.02 -2.64 2.67
C GLY A 141 -3.56 -3.95 3.22
N VAL A 142 -4.65 -3.86 3.98
CA VAL A 142 -5.39 -5.01 4.49
C VAL A 142 -6.37 -5.47 3.42
N ILE A 143 -6.27 -6.74 3.03
CA ILE A 143 -7.09 -7.34 1.97
C ILE A 143 -7.97 -8.42 2.59
N ALA A 144 -9.25 -8.43 2.20
CA ALA A 144 -10.21 -9.43 2.67
C ALA A 144 -11.19 -9.82 1.57
N GLY A 145 -11.86 -10.95 1.79
CA GLY A 145 -12.80 -11.56 0.85
C GLY A 145 -12.21 -12.79 0.18
N SER A 146 -12.90 -13.93 0.29
CA SER A 146 -12.43 -15.22 -0.24
C SER A 146 -12.68 -15.38 -1.75
N VAL A 147 -13.80 -14.84 -2.25
CA VAL A 147 -14.19 -14.95 -3.66
C VAL A 147 -13.63 -13.79 -4.49
N GLN A 148 -13.66 -12.58 -3.93
CA GLN A 148 -13.12 -11.38 -4.57
C GLN A 148 -12.30 -10.60 -3.54
N PRO A 149 -10.98 -10.84 -3.47
CA PRO A 149 -10.09 -10.10 -2.59
C PRO A 149 -10.16 -8.61 -2.89
N ARG A 150 -10.41 -7.81 -1.85
CA ARG A 150 -10.47 -6.35 -1.96
C ARG A 150 -9.74 -5.70 -0.81
N LEU A 151 -9.21 -4.52 -1.09
CA LEU A 151 -8.64 -3.66 -0.08
C LEU A 151 -9.75 -3.18 0.87
N VAL A 152 -9.64 -3.49 2.15
CA VAL A 152 -10.61 -3.10 3.18
C VAL A 152 -10.08 -2.02 4.11
N ALA A 153 -8.76 -1.91 4.24
CA ALA A 153 -8.11 -0.83 4.96
C ALA A 153 -6.72 -0.53 4.40
N VAL A 154 -6.27 0.70 4.63
CA VAL A 154 -4.88 1.12 4.40
C VAL A 154 -4.38 1.81 5.65
N ARG A 155 -3.17 1.46 6.08
CA ARG A 155 -2.52 2.02 7.25
C ARG A 155 -1.10 2.44 6.89
N THR A 156 -0.72 3.63 7.30
CA THR A 156 0.64 4.15 7.10
C THR A 156 1.32 4.25 8.46
N LEU A 157 2.50 3.65 8.56
CA LEU A 157 3.28 3.47 9.78
C LEU A 157 4.68 4.04 9.53
N VAL A 158 5.19 4.84 10.46
CA VAL A 158 6.58 5.32 10.41
C VAL A 158 7.45 4.31 11.14
N LEU A 159 8.31 3.63 10.39
CA LEU A 159 9.36 2.77 10.94
C LEU A 159 10.53 3.64 11.35
N GLN A 160 10.75 3.81 12.66
CA GLN A 160 11.94 4.48 13.16
C GLN A 160 13.16 3.55 12.98
N ASP A 161 14.30 4.13 12.58
CA ASP A 161 15.53 3.52 12.04
C ASP A 161 16.22 2.41 12.89
N THR A 162 15.63 1.89 13.95
CA THR A 162 16.27 0.91 14.86
C THR A 162 15.41 -0.31 15.23
N TYR A 163 14.19 -0.44 14.69
CA TYR A 163 13.28 -1.56 15.05
C TYR A 163 12.58 -2.24 13.87
N GLY A 164 13.14 -2.18 12.67
CA GLY A 164 12.68 -2.96 11.52
C GLY A 164 13.01 -4.45 11.63
N SER A 165 12.81 -5.07 12.79
CA SER A 165 12.83 -6.53 12.91
C SER A 165 11.57 -7.09 12.26
N THR A 166 11.64 -8.35 11.83
CA THR A 166 10.47 -9.11 11.38
C THR A 166 9.37 -9.14 12.44
N ASP A 167 9.73 -9.11 13.72
CA ASP A 167 8.78 -9.21 14.83
C ASP A 167 7.90 -7.96 14.94
N THR A 168 8.48 -6.76 14.87
CA THR A 168 7.70 -5.51 14.86
C THR A 168 6.73 -5.46 13.68
N LEU A 169 7.15 -5.94 12.51
CA LEU A 169 6.28 -6.02 11.35
C LEU A 169 5.13 -7.02 11.58
N CYS A 170 5.43 -8.18 12.15
CA CYS A 170 4.42 -9.19 12.48
C CYS A 170 3.41 -8.66 13.50
N ASP A 171 3.87 -7.91 14.51
CA ASP A 171 2.99 -7.27 15.49
C ASP A 171 2.06 -6.24 14.83
N GLU A 172 2.58 -5.42 13.91
CA GLU A 172 1.76 -4.46 13.17
C GLU A 172 0.77 -5.14 12.22
N VAL A 173 1.16 -6.24 11.57
CA VAL A 173 0.25 -7.06 10.76
C VAL A 173 -0.85 -7.68 11.62
N ALA A 174 -0.50 -8.29 12.75
CA ALA A 174 -1.45 -8.88 13.68
C ALA A 174 -2.41 -7.82 14.25
N ARG A 175 -1.89 -6.65 14.60
CA ARG A 175 -2.71 -5.52 15.05
C ARG A 175 -3.68 -5.06 13.98
N ALA A 176 -3.24 -4.93 12.73
CA ALA A 176 -4.10 -4.55 11.62
C ALA A 176 -5.22 -5.59 11.38
N ALA A 177 -4.89 -6.88 11.50
CA ALA A 177 -5.86 -7.98 11.41
C ALA A 177 -6.96 -7.87 12.47
N LEU A 178 -6.56 -7.63 13.72
CA LEU A 178 -7.49 -7.44 14.83
C LEU A 178 -8.37 -6.20 14.66
N LEU A 179 -7.80 -5.08 14.22
CA LEU A 179 -8.55 -3.83 14.03
C LEU A 179 -9.62 -3.93 12.94
N GLU A 180 -9.32 -4.64 11.85
CA GLU A 180 -10.26 -4.83 10.74
C GLU A 180 -11.13 -6.09 10.91
N ASN A 181 -10.94 -6.85 12.00
CA ASN A 181 -11.63 -8.11 12.28
C ASN A 181 -11.53 -9.11 11.11
N VAL A 182 -10.31 -9.30 10.61
CA VAL A 182 -9.97 -10.22 9.51
C VAL A 182 -8.88 -11.19 9.96
N PRO A 183 -8.76 -12.38 9.37
CA PRO A 183 -7.63 -13.26 9.65
C PRO A 183 -6.31 -12.60 9.21
N PRO A 184 -5.19 -12.84 9.92
CA PRO A 184 -3.88 -12.40 9.47
C PRO A 184 -3.52 -13.07 8.14
N PRO A 185 -2.78 -12.39 7.25
CA PRO A 185 -2.40 -12.95 5.97
C PRO A 185 -1.35 -14.05 6.15
N ALA A 186 -1.38 -15.06 5.27
CA ALA A 186 -0.28 -16.02 5.15
C ALA A 186 0.91 -15.42 4.38
N LEU A 187 0.66 -14.38 3.58
CA LEU A 187 1.64 -13.77 2.69
C LEU A 187 1.56 -12.24 2.75
N LEU A 188 2.71 -11.57 2.83
CA LEU A 188 2.81 -10.12 2.73
C LEU A 188 3.74 -9.74 1.58
N HIS A 189 3.17 -9.19 0.51
CA HIS A 189 3.94 -8.63 -0.60
C HIS A 189 4.46 -7.26 -0.21
N ILE A 190 5.78 -7.08 -0.18
CA ILE A 190 6.40 -5.78 0.14
C ILE A 190 7.07 -5.22 -1.11
N HIS A 191 6.63 -4.03 -1.53
CA HIS A 191 7.17 -3.28 -2.66
C HIS A 191 8.01 -2.09 -2.18
N GLY A 192 9.14 -1.83 -2.83
CA GLY A 192 9.98 -0.66 -2.54
C GLY A 192 11.40 -1.01 -2.10
N GLN A 193 12.15 0.00 -1.67
CA GLN A 193 13.53 -0.17 -1.26
C GLN A 193 13.56 -0.71 0.18
N SER A 194 13.63 -2.03 0.30
CA SER A 194 13.84 -2.73 1.57
C SER A 194 15.18 -2.31 2.20
N SER A 195 15.14 -1.87 3.46
CA SER A 195 16.35 -1.87 4.29
C SER A 195 16.84 -3.32 4.47
N VAL A 196 18.16 -3.49 4.56
CA VAL A 196 18.86 -4.80 4.60
C VAL A 196 18.30 -5.78 5.65
N ALA A 197 17.64 -5.28 6.71
CA ALA A 197 17.06 -6.10 7.79
C ALA A 197 15.83 -6.94 7.37
N LEU A 198 15.06 -6.51 6.36
CA LEU A 198 13.85 -7.20 5.89
C LEU A 198 14.10 -8.25 4.80
N GLN A 199 15.36 -8.49 4.44
CA GLN A 199 15.73 -9.46 3.40
C GLN A 199 15.62 -10.90 3.92
N SER A 200 14.41 -11.47 3.95
CA SER A 200 14.28 -12.91 3.97
C SER A 200 14.64 -13.49 2.58
N ARG A 201 15.62 -14.40 2.56
CA ARG A 201 16.29 -15.08 1.42
C ARG A 201 15.51 -15.24 0.09
N SER A 202 16.02 -14.53 -0.94
CA SER A 202 16.12 -14.77 -2.40
C SER A 202 14.93 -15.32 -3.22
N ALA A 203 14.60 -14.79 -4.42
CA ALA A 203 15.54 -14.57 -5.53
C ALA A 203 15.16 -13.45 -6.55
N SER A 204 16.20 -12.72 -7.01
CA SER A 204 16.39 -11.96 -8.27
C SER A 204 15.43 -10.81 -8.68
N PRO A 205 15.90 -9.82 -9.49
CA PRO A 205 15.43 -8.45 -9.39
C PRO A 205 14.17 -8.17 -10.23
N ALA A 206 13.08 -7.84 -9.52
CA ALA A 206 12.06 -6.88 -9.94
C ALA A 206 11.33 -6.38 -8.67
N GLN A 207 12.09 -5.83 -7.71
CA GLN A 207 11.64 -5.08 -6.50
C GLN A 207 10.37 -5.53 -5.75
N SER A 208 10.03 -6.82 -5.78
CA SER A 208 9.02 -7.43 -4.91
C SER A 208 9.71 -8.37 -3.94
N ILE A 209 9.66 -8.07 -2.65
CA ILE A 209 10.06 -9.01 -1.60
C ILE A 209 8.80 -9.66 -1.07
N VAL A 210 8.76 -10.98 -1.16
CA VAL A 210 7.71 -11.77 -0.54
C VAL A 210 8.15 -12.03 0.88
N ALA A 211 7.57 -11.30 1.83
CA ALA A 211 7.69 -11.63 3.24
C ALA A 211 6.57 -12.63 3.57
N ARG A 212 6.92 -13.81 4.06
CA ARG A 212 5.92 -14.70 4.64
C ARG A 212 5.61 -14.15 6.03
N ALA A 213 4.39 -13.65 6.23
CA ALA A 213 3.97 -13.13 7.52
C ALA A 213 3.95 -14.29 8.53
N CYS A 214 4.45 -14.05 9.75
CA CYS A 214 4.36 -15.04 10.82
C CYS A 214 2.89 -15.27 11.17
N VAL A 215 2.45 -16.52 11.12
CA VAL A 215 1.22 -16.93 11.78
C VAL A 215 1.51 -16.84 13.28
N ALA A 216 0.94 -15.85 13.97
CA ALA A 216 0.94 -15.84 15.41
C ALA A 216 -0.03 -16.95 15.87
N ASP A 217 0.52 -18.02 16.45
CA ASP A 217 -0.27 -19.02 17.15
C ASP A 217 -1.05 -18.34 18.28
N ILE A 218 -2.35 -18.15 18.07
CA ILE A 218 -3.27 -17.81 19.17
C ILE A 218 -3.44 -19.12 19.94
N GLY A 219 -2.68 -19.25 21.03
CA GLY A 219 -2.23 -20.53 21.56
C GLY A 219 -3.29 -21.54 22.00
N GLU A 220 -2.87 -22.81 21.97
CA GLU A 220 -3.39 -23.85 22.84
C GLU A 220 -2.36 -24.18 23.91
N SER A 221 -2.64 -23.76 25.14
CA SER A 221 -2.01 -24.31 26.34
C SER A 221 -2.60 -25.70 26.62
N GLY A 222 -1.86 -26.75 26.27
CA GLY A 222 -2.23 -28.13 26.55
C GLY A 222 -0.99 -29.01 26.81
N HIS A 223 -0.93 -29.54 28.03
CA HIS A 223 0.12 -30.43 28.55
C HIS A 223 0.37 -31.70 27.71
N SER A 224 1.62 -32.16 27.72
CA SER A 224 2.19 -33.40 27.16
C SER A 224 1.29 -34.66 27.13
N SER A 225 1.41 -35.48 26.08
CA SER A 225 2.27 -36.69 26.06
C SER A 225 2.04 -37.60 24.83
N ASP A 226 3.15 -38.14 24.33
CA ASP A 226 3.40 -39.40 23.60
C ASP A 226 2.54 -39.85 22.40
N GLY A 227 3.24 -40.18 21.29
CA GLY A 227 2.75 -41.15 20.31
C GLY A 227 3.28 -40.97 18.87
N VAL A 228 4.48 -41.47 18.59
CA VAL A 228 4.94 -41.88 17.24
C VAL A 228 4.07 -43.09 16.80
N PRO A 229 3.56 -43.21 15.53
CA PRO A 229 4.42 -43.48 14.37
C PRO A 229 3.99 -42.92 13.00
N ALA A 230 4.98 -42.86 12.10
CA ALA A 230 4.84 -42.79 10.63
C ALA A 230 4.78 -44.22 10.04
N PRO A 231 4.68 -44.45 8.71
CA PRO A 231 4.28 -43.59 7.59
C PRO A 231 3.22 -44.24 6.67
N ALA A 232 2.68 -43.50 5.69
CA ALA A 232 2.10 -44.13 4.49
C ALA A 232 2.32 -43.25 3.25
N ASN A 233 3.14 -43.76 2.33
CA ASN A 233 3.23 -43.36 0.94
C ASN A 233 1.90 -43.63 0.22
N PHE A 234 1.51 -42.79 -0.74
CA PHE A 234 0.70 -43.27 -1.86
C PHE A 234 1.14 -42.67 -3.19
N VAL A 235 1.12 -43.55 -4.17
CA VAL A 235 1.74 -43.55 -5.50
C VAL A 235 0.78 -42.98 -6.55
N GLN A 236 1.33 -42.31 -7.57
CA GLN A 236 0.64 -41.99 -8.83
C GLN A 236 0.07 -43.25 -9.48
N ASN A 237 -1.14 -43.18 -10.04
CA ASN A 237 -1.43 -43.89 -11.29
C ASN A 237 -2.48 -43.13 -12.08
N GLY A 238 -2.20 -42.96 -13.37
CA GLY A 238 -3.12 -42.40 -14.33
C GLY A 238 -3.96 -43.45 -15.04
N ALA A 239 -4.70 -42.92 -16.01
CA ALA A 239 -5.14 -43.54 -17.25
C ALA A 239 -6.50 -44.28 -17.27
N THR A 240 -7.41 -43.63 -18.03
CA THR A 240 -8.33 -44.19 -19.03
C THR A 240 -9.51 -45.05 -18.58
N THR A 241 -10.72 -44.58 -18.90
CA THR A 241 -11.56 -45.20 -19.94
C THR A 241 -12.32 -44.09 -20.66
#